data_AF-A0A2G8T256-F1
#
_entry.id   AF-A0A2G8T256-F1
#
_cell.length_a   1.000
_cell.length_b   1.000
_cell.length_c   1.000
_cell.angle_alpha   90.00
_cell.angle_beta   90.00
_cell.angle_gamma   90.00
#
_symmetry.space_group_name_H-M   'P 1'
#
loop_
_entity.id
_entity.type
_entity.pdbx_description
1 polymer ?
#
loop_
_entity_poly.entity_id
_entity_poly.type
_entity_poly.pdbx_seq_one_letter_code
_entity_poly.pdbx_strand_id
1 'polypeptide(L)'
;MANKTLAPAGAAAPESAAPESFEQAMAELAQLVTRMESGQLPLEASVVAYARGSELVKYCAFQLEKVESQVKVLEGDMLKPFAAEGIDEAMQ
;
A
#
# COMPACT_ATOMS: atom_id res chain seq x y z
N MET A 1 -16.59 -49.06 -1.34
CA MET A 1 -17.28 -47.75 -1.45
C MET A 1 -17.43 -47.16 -0.04
N ALA A 2 -17.50 -45.83 0.05
CA ALA A 2 -17.59 -44.98 1.24
C ALA A 2 -16.24 -44.51 1.85
N ASN A 3 -15.61 -43.54 1.18
CA ASN A 3 -14.67 -42.62 1.79
C ASN A 3 -15.49 -41.48 2.43
N LYS A 4 -15.43 -41.32 3.75
CA LYS A 4 -16.03 -40.16 4.44
C LYS A 4 -15.24 -39.83 5.71
N THR A 5 -14.22 -39.00 5.54
CA THR A 5 -13.63 -38.15 6.60
C THR A 5 -13.17 -36.86 5.91
N LEU A 6 -14.10 -35.92 5.66
CA LEU A 6 -14.26 -34.68 6.42
C LEU A 6 -12.94 -33.91 6.60
N ALA A 7 -12.68 -32.99 5.67
CA ALA A 7 -11.73 -31.90 5.87
C ALA A 7 -12.27 -30.96 6.97
N PRO A 8 -11.44 -30.47 7.90
CA PRO A 8 -11.89 -29.43 8.80
C PRO A 8 -11.97 -28.10 8.05
N ALA A 9 -13.02 -27.37 8.38
CA ALA A 9 -13.31 -26.03 7.95
C ALA A 9 -12.23 -25.02 8.38
N GLY A 10 -12.15 -23.93 7.62
CA GLY A 10 -11.83 -22.59 8.13
C GLY A 10 -10.41 -22.41 8.67
N ALA A 11 -9.42 -22.32 7.78
CA ALA A 11 -8.26 -21.50 8.09
C ALA A 11 -8.70 -20.03 7.97
N ALA A 12 -8.76 -19.35 9.11
CA ALA A 12 -9.18 -17.97 9.29
C ALA A 12 -8.62 -17.06 8.19
N ALA A 13 -9.51 -16.35 7.50
CA ALA A 13 -9.13 -15.16 6.78
C ALA A 13 -8.54 -14.17 7.80
N PRO A 14 -7.36 -13.57 7.55
CA PRO A 14 -6.89 -12.50 8.42
C PRO A 14 -7.93 -11.39 8.35
N GLU A 15 -8.53 -11.09 9.49
CA GLU A 15 -9.41 -9.95 9.66
C GLU A 15 -8.67 -8.70 9.20
N SER A 16 -9.35 -7.92 8.37
CA SER A 16 -8.90 -6.80 7.55
C SER A 16 -8.32 -5.64 8.37
N ALA A 17 -7.21 -5.84 9.06
CA ALA A 17 -6.44 -4.76 9.63
C ALA A 17 -5.71 -4.00 8.52
N ALA A 18 -5.66 -2.67 8.64
CA ALA A 18 -4.82 -1.86 7.79
C ALA A 18 -3.35 -2.24 8.04
N PRO A 19 -2.51 -2.33 7.00
CA PRO A 19 -1.09 -2.62 7.17
C PRO A 19 -0.42 -1.51 7.99
N GLU A 20 0.48 -1.88 8.91
CA GLU A 20 1.13 -0.91 9.81
C GLU A 20 2.22 -0.09 9.10
N SER A 21 2.71 -0.58 7.95
CA SER A 21 3.78 0.06 7.18
C SER A 21 3.68 -0.21 5.68
N PHE A 22 4.39 0.60 4.89
CA PHE A 22 4.48 0.44 3.43
C PHE A 22 5.06 -0.94 3.05
N GLU A 23 6.14 -1.35 3.71
CA GLU A 23 6.81 -2.63 3.44
C GLU A 23 5.90 -3.83 3.72
N GLN A 24 5.12 -3.78 4.82
CA GLN A 24 4.13 -4.82 5.10
C GLN A 24 3.02 -4.85 4.04
N ALA A 25 2.52 -3.69 3.62
CA ALA A 25 1.49 -3.62 2.57
C ALA A 25 1.99 -4.19 1.23
N MET A 26 3.24 -3.88 0.86
CA MET A 26 3.89 -4.41 -0.34
C MET A 26 4.11 -5.92 -0.26
N ALA A 27 4.56 -6.43 0.89
CA ALA A 27 4.75 -7.87 1.09
C ALA A 27 3.42 -8.64 0.99
N GLU A 28 2.35 -8.10 1.59
CA GLU A 28 1.01 -8.70 1.50
C GLU A 28 0.49 -8.67 0.06
N LEU A 29 0.66 -7.56 -0.64
CA LEU A 29 0.24 -7.41 -2.04
C LEU A 29 0.96 -8.41 -2.94
N ALA A 30 2.27 -8.59 -2.77
CA ALA A 30 3.05 -9.57 -3.53
C ALA A 30 2.54 -11.00 -3.31
N GLN A 31 2.29 -11.39 -2.06
CA GLN A 31 1.74 -12.71 -1.73
C GLN A 31 0.34 -12.91 -2.32
N LEU A 32 -0.49 -11.86 -2.32
CA LEU A 32 -1.82 -11.89 -2.88
C LEU A 32 -1.78 -12.08 -4.40
N VAL A 33 -0.92 -11.35 -5.10
CA VAL A 33 -0.70 -11.48 -6.55
C VAL A 33 -0.22 -12.89 -6.89
N THR A 34 0.79 -13.42 -6.20
CA THR A 34 1.27 -14.80 -6.41
C THR A 34 0.16 -15.83 -6.26
N ARG A 35 -0.73 -15.66 -5.27
CA ARG A 35 -1.88 -16.55 -5.11
C ARG A 35 -2.87 -16.42 -6.26
N MET A 36 -3.19 -15.21 -6.71
CA MET A 36 -4.09 -14.98 -7.85
C MET A 36 -3.54 -15.57 -9.14
N GLU A 37 -2.23 -15.41 -9.40
CA GLU A 37 -1.54 -15.94 -10.59
C GLU A 37 -1.44 -17.46 -10.59
N SER A 38 -1.50 -18.12 -9.43
CA SER A 38 -1.50 -19.59 -9.34
C SER A 38 -2.71 -20.25 -10.02
N GLY A 39 -3.79 -19.49 -10.28
CA GLY A 39 -5.00 -19.97 -10.92
C GLY A 39 -5.84 -20.95 -10.09
N GLN A 40 -5.47 -21.17 -8.83
CA GLN A 40 -6.12 -22.14 -7.93
C GLN A 40 -7.21 -21.51 -7.04
N LEU A 41 -7.41 -20.19 -7.14
CA LEU A 41 -8.45 -19.51 -6.36
C LEU A 41 -9.85 -19.75 -6.98
N PRO A 42 -10.84 -20.16 -6.18
CA PRO A 42 -12.24 -20.07 -6.56
C PRO A 42 -12.64 -18.64 -6.95
N LEU A 43 -13.72 -18.50 -7.73
CA LEU A 43 -14.17 -17.21 -8.23
C LEU A 43 -14.48 -16.22 -7.09
N GLU A 44 -15.21 -16.67 -6.08
CA GLU A 44 -15.59 -15.88 -4.91
C GLU A 44 -14.35 -15.41 -4.14
N ALA A 45 -13.35 -16.29 -3.98
CA ALA A 45 -12.08 -15.97 -3.34
C ALA A 45 -11.27 -14.96 -4.17
N SER A 46 -11.36 -15.02 -5.49
CA SER A 46 -10.67 -14.10 -6.40
C SER A 46 -11.22 -12.67 -6.27
N VAL A 47 -12.53 -12.51 -6.10
CA VAL A 47 -13.15 -11.21 -5.86
C VAL A 47 -12.69 -10.61 -4.53
N VAL A 48 -12.63 -11.43 -3.47
CA VAL A 48 -12.12 -10.99 -2.16
C VAL A 48 -10.64 -10.60 -2.23
N ALA A 49 -9.83 -11.41 -2.92
CA ALA A 49 -8.41 -11.10 -3.13
C ALA A 49 -8.23 -9.79 -3.90
N TYR A 50 -9.01 -9.57 -4.97
CA TYR A 50 -8.99 -8.32 -5.72
C TYR A 50 -9.35 -7.10 -4.85
N ALA A 51 -10.42 -7.21 -4.03
CA ALA A 51 -10.82 -6.13 -3.13
C ALA A 51 -9.70 -5.76 -2.15
N ARG A 52 -9.09 -6.76 -1.51
CA ARG A 52 -7.94 -6.54 -0.62
C ARG A 52 -6.74 -5.95 -1.36
N GLY A 53 -6.42 -6.45 -2.55
CA GLY A 53 -5.36 -5.89 -3.38
C GLY A 53 -5.59 -4.41 -3.71
N SER A 54 -6.84 -4.01 -4.00
CA SER A 54 -7.19 -2.61 -4.25
C SER A 54 -6.97 -1.72 -3.02
N GLU A 55 -7.30 -2.21 -1.82
CA GLU A 55 -7.04 -1.50 -0.57
C GLU A 55 -5.54 -1.30 -0.32
N LEU A 56 -4.75 -2.36 -0.51
CA LEU A 56 -3.28 -2.30 -0.35
C LEU A 56 -2.65 -1.32 -1.33
N VAL A 57 -3.06 -1.33 -2.60
CA VAL A 57 -2.58 -0.38 -3.61
C VAL A 57 -2.90 1.06 -3.23
N LYS A 58 -4.13 1.33 -2.75
CA LYS A 58 -4.52 2.67 -2.28
C LYS A 58 -3.67 3.13 -1.10
N TYR A 59 -3.42 2.24 -0.14
CA TYR A 59 -2.56 2.53 1.00
C TYR A 59 -1.14 2.88 0.56
N CYS A 60 -0.54 2.08 -0.33
CA CYS A 60 0.81 2.33 -0.85
C CYS A 60 0.89 3.68 -1.56
N ALA A 61 -0.08 4.00 -2.42
CA ALA A 61 -0.14 5.29 -3.12
C ALA A 61 -0.22 6.47 -2.15
N PHE A 62 -1.08 6.37 -1.12
CA PHE A 62 -1.22 7.40 -0.09
C PHE A 62 0.08 7.64 0.68
N GLN A 63 0.81 6.57 1.03
CA GLN A 63 2.08 6.69 1.75
C GLN A 63 3.15 7.40 0.89
N LEU A 64 3.20 7.12 -0.41
CA LEU A 64 4.11 7.79 -1.34
C LEU A 64 3.77 9.27 -1.48
N GLU A 65 2.49 9.61 -1.67
CA GLU A 65 2.03 11.01 -1.74
C GLU A 65 2.38 11.79 -0.47
N LYS A 66 2.19 11.17 0.70
CA LYS A 66 2.56 11.77 1.98
C LYS A 66 4.06 12.04 2.09
N VAL A 67 4.92 11.16 1.57
CA VAL A 67 6.37 11.37 1.54
C VAL A 67 6.75 12.46 0.55
N GLU A 68 6.18 12.45 -0.64
CA GLU A 68 6.42 13.48 -1.67
C GLU A 68 6.05 14.88 -1.15
N SER A 69 4.89 15.01 -0.51
CA SER A 69 4.45 16.27 0.11
C SER A 69 5.44 16.77 1.16
N GLN A 70 5.96 15.87 2.02
CA GLN A 70 6.96 16.24 3.03
C GLN A 70 8.27 16.71 2.39
N VAL A 71 8.76 16.01 1.35
CA VAL A 71 9.98 16.41 0.62
C VAL A 71 9.81 17.82 0.04
N LYS A 72 8.67 18.10 -0.59
CA LYS A 72 8.39 19.40 -1.20
C LYS A 72 8.36 20.54 -0.19
N VAL A 73 7.84 20.31 1.02
CA VAL A 73 7.85 21.30 2.11
C VAL A 73 9.29 21.57 2.55
N LEU A 74 10.10 20.52 2.74
CA LEU A 74 11.51 20.66 3.13
C LEU A 74 12.34 21.41 2.08
N GLU A 75 12.12 21.14 0.79
CA GLU A 75 12.75 21.88 -0.30
C GLU A 75 12.34 23.35 -0.32
N GLY A 76 11.04 23.65 -0.16
CA GLY A 76 10.54 25.02 -0.07
C GLY A 76 11.09 25.78 1.15
N ASP A 77 11.20 25.12 2.29
CA ASP A 77 11.81 25.67 3.50
C ASP A 77 13.31 25.90 3.35
N MET A 78 14.02 25.03 2.62
CA MET A 78 15.44 25.21 2.31
C MET A 78 15.68 26.42 1.38
N LEU A 79 14.73 26.75 0.52
CA LEU A 79 14.82 27.88 -0.41
C LEU A 79 14.44 29.23 0.22
N LYS A 80 13.66 29.25 1.31
CA LYS A 80 13.23 30.50 1.99
C LYS A 80 14.39 31.39 2.46
N PRO A 81 15.48 30.87 3.08
CA PRO A 81 16.62 31.71 3.47
C PRO A 81 17.25 32.45 2.30
N PHE A 82 17.39 31.80 1.14
CA PHE A 82 17.99 32.39 -0.05
C PHE A 82 17.06 33.36 -0.80
N ALA A 83 15.74 33.10 -0.76
CA ALA A 83 14.74 33.99 -1.35
C ALA A 83 14.55 35.28 -0.56
N ALA A 84 14.80 35.29 0.75
CA ALA A 84 14.71 36.49 1.58
C ALA A 84 15.94 37.41 1.43
N GLU A 85 17.11 36.85 1.12
CA GLU A 85 18.37 37.61 1.02
C GLU A 85 18.65 38.16 -0.39
N GLY A 86 18.00 37.62 -1.44
CA GLY A 86 18.30 37.97 -2.85
C GLY A 86 17.44 39.06 -3.51
N ILE A 87 16.46 39.65 -2.81
CA ILE A 87 15.54 40.66 -3.39
C ILE A 87 15.76 42.08 -2.86
N ASP A 88 16.53 42.27 -1.78
CA ASP A 88 16.81 43.60 -1.23
C ASP A 88 18.00 44.32 -1.92
N GLU A 89 18.88 43.62 -2.64
CA GLU A 89 20.05 44.23 -3.32
C GLU A 89 19.80 44.67 -4.79
N ALA A 90 18.66 44.33 -5.41
CA ALA A 90 18.39 44.62 -6.82
C ALA A 90 17.65 45.95 -7.08
N MET A 91 17.38 46.76 -6.05
CA MET A 91 16.63 48.03 -6.14
C MET A 91 17.36 49.27 -5.60
N GLN A 92 18.71 49.29 -5.57
CA GLN A 92 19.48 50.53 -5.42
C GLN A 92 20.30 50.84 -6.66
#